data_AF-A0A9W8ZF54-F1
#
_entry.id   AF-A0A9W8ZF54-F1
#
_cell.length_a   1.000
_cell.length_b   1.000
_cell.length_c   1.000
_cell.angle_alpha   90.00
_cell.angle_beta   90.00
_cell.angle_gamma   90.00
#
_symmetry.space_group_name_H-M   'P 1'
#
loop_
_entity.id
_entity.type
_entity.pdbx_description
1 polymer ?
#
loop_
_entity_poly.entity_id
_entity_poly.type
_entity_poly.pdbx_seq_one_letter_code
_entity_poly.pdbx_strand_id
1 'polypeptide(L)'
;MALKLVIPQKQPTREQQRRLNRRRANAERWKPKLQRPYPRLGEIRTAYPLKLMRHYSKPNTFSQPNFAKPRIDTSARVFRLLGQFPLIDTSRAGAAAYEEPSPSPVSPVDQAIPLSTLRENFEEARSAHVGLQANKHITGSEEAQRLAWLAFSLPEKDRIDRGREAMMQSGLMTDDLNLEAAGKRNQLPEWKKYCTGRFAKGSKAAG
;
A
#
# COMPACT_ATOMS: atom_id res chain seq x y z
N MET A 1 27.22 -10.93 48.26
CA MET A 1 26.97 -9.55 47.80
C MET A 1 26.48 -9.61 46.35
N ALA A 2 25.33 -9.03 46.03
CA ALA A 2 24.75 -9.11 44.69
C ALA A 2 25.32 -8.00 43.78
N LEU A 3 26.01 -8.40 42.70
CA LEU A 3 26.56 -7.48 41.70
C LEU A 3 25.42 -6.95 40.82
N LYS A 4 25.28 -5.62 40.72
CA LYS A 4 24.32 -4.94 39.83
C LYS A 4 25.01 -4.48 38.56
N LEU A 5 24.59 -5.01 37.42
CA LEU A 5 24.99 -4.53 36.09
C LEU A 5 24.27 -3.20 35.79
N VAL A 6 25.01 -2.10 35.70
CA VAL A 6 24.47 -0.80 35.28
C VAL A 6 24.91 -0.55 33.85
N ILE A 7 23.99 -0.69 32.89
CA ILE A 7 24.26 -0.36 31.48
C ILE A 7 24.14 1.16 31.33
N PRO A 8 25.21 1.87 30.94
CA PRO A 8 25.16 3.32 30.77
C PRO A 8 24.21 3.69 29.62
N GLN A 9 23.15 4.44 29.94
CA GLN A 9 22.23 4.95 28.93
C GLN A 9 22.72 6.29 28.39
N LYS A 10 22.74 6.44 27.06
CA LYS A 10 23.01 7.74 26.42
C LYS A 10 21.92 8.73 26.82
N GLN A 11 22.32 9.89 27.35
CA GLN A 11 21.37 10.94 27.66
C GLN A 11 20.74 11.45 26.35
N PRO A 12 19.40 11.43 26.21
CA PRO A 12 18.75 11.83 24.98
C PRO A 12 18.89 13.34 24.78
N THR A 13 19.27 13.74 23.56
CA THR A 13 19.31 15.15 23.15
C THR A 13 17.92 15.78 23.27
N ARG A 14 17.83 17.11 23.44
CA ARG A 14 16.55 17.85 23.57
C ARG A 14 15.55 17.52 22.45
N GLU A 15 16.02 17.35 21.22
CA GLU A 15 15.17 16.95 20.09
C GLU A 15 14.65 15.52 20.20
N GLN A 16 15.50 14.60 20.67
CA GLN A 16 15.12 13.22 20.91
C GLN A 16 14.09 13.12 22.05
N GLN A 17 14.26 13.91 23.11
CA GLN A 17 13.26 14.04 24.19
C GLN A 17 11.93 14.58 23.65
N ARG A 18 11.96 15.62 22.82
CA ARG A 18 10.74 16.14 22.15
C ARG A 18 10.06 15.05 21.30
N ARG A 19 10.82 14.27 20.53
CA ARG A 19 10.29 13.17 19.72
C ARG A 19 9.70 12.05 20.58
N LEU A 20 10.36 11.68 21.68
CA LEU A 20 9.87 10.70 22.63
C LEU A 20 8.58 11.16 23.32
N ASN A 21 8.50 12.43 23.71
CA ASN A 21 7.29 12.99 24.32
C ASN A 21 6.12 13.01 23.34
N ARG A 22 6.34 13.37 22.07
CA ARG A 22 5.30 13.26 21.03
C ARG A 22 4.84 11.81 20.83
N ARG A 23 5.79 10.86 20.81
CA ARG A 23 5.45 9.42 20.69
C ARG A 23 4.65 8.94 21.88
N ARG A 24 5.01 9.32 23.11
CA ARG A 24 4.25 9.00 24.34
C ARG A 24 2.84 9.59 24.28
N ALA A 25 2.71 10.88 24.00
CA ALA A 25 1.41 11.55 23.90
C ALA A 25 0.51 10.90 22.83
N ASN A 26 1.07 10.55 21.68
CA ASN A 26 0.34 9.81 20.65
C ASN A 26 -0.06 8.42 21.16
N ALA A 27 0.85 7.66 21.77
CA ALA A 27 0.53 6.33 22.30
C ALA A 27 -0.59 6.40 23.36
N GLU A 28 -0.55 7.38 24.27
CA GLU A 28 -1.60 7.60 25.27
C GLU A 28 -2.95 7.93 24.63
N ARG A 29 -2.95 8.75 23.57
CA ARG A 29 -4.18 9.06 22.81
C ARG A 29 -4.79 7.82 22.14
N TRP A 30 -3.95 6.86 21.72
CA TRP A 30 -4.39 5.64 21.03
C TRP A 30 -4.69 4.47 21.98
N LYS A 31 -4.08 4.43 23.17
CA LYS A 31 -4.30 3.40 24.19
C LYS A 31 -5.78 3.05 24.44
N PRO A 32 -6.71 4.00 24.64
CA PRO A 32 -8.12 3.65 24.87
C PRO A 32 -8.82 3.09 23.63
N LYS A 33 -8.34 3.38 22.42
CA LYS A 33 -8.88 2.85 21.16
C LYS A 33 -8.41 1.43 20.89
N LEU A 34 -7.19 1.08 21.30
CA LEU A 34 -6.62 -0.26 21.13
C LEU A 34 -7.15 -1.27 22.15
N GLN A 35 -7.62 -0.81 23.31
CA GLN A 35 -8.21 -1.67 24.34
C GLN A 35 -9.62 -2.17 24.00
N ARG A 36 -10.33 -1.50 23.09
CA ARG A 36 -11.70 -1.87 22.72
C ARG A 36 -11.71 -2.42 21.31
N PRO A 37 -12.04 -3.70 21.10
CA PRO A 37 -12.06 -4.30 19.76
C PRO A 37 -13.20 -3.77 18.88
N TYR A 38 -14.25 -3.19 19.48
CA TYR A 38 -15.42 -2.69 18.77
C TYR A 38 -15.57 -1.17 18.87
N PRO A 39 -15.97 -0.49 17.78
CA PRO A 39 -16.20 0.95 17.76
C PRO A 39 -17.42 1.34 18.61
N ARG A 40 -17.39 2.55 19.16
CA ARG A 40 -18.53 3.10 19.92
C ARG A 40 -19.66 3.52 18.97
N LEU A 41 -20.90 3.54 19.48
CA LEU A 41 -22.06 4.03 18.71
C LEU A 41 -21.86 5.44 18.13
N GLY A 42 -21.21 6.35 18.88
CA GLY A 42 -20.86 7.68 18.37
C GLY A 42 -19.89 7.62 17.18
N GLU A 43 -18.86 6.77 17.26
CA GLU A 43 -17.88 6.57 16.19
C GLU A 43 -18.55 5.98 14.95
N ILE A 44 -19.43 4.98 15.14
CA ILE A 44 -20.23 4.39 14.06
C ILE A 44 -21.10 5.45 13.39
N ARG A 45 -21.82 6.27 14.16
CA ARG A 45 -22.66 7.36 13.63
C ARG A 45 -21.84 8.39 12.86
N THR A 46 -20.65 8.75 13.32
CA THR A 46 -19.76 9.67 12.57
C THR A 46 -19.15 9.04 11.32
N ALA A 47 -18.88 7.74 11.35
CA ALA A 47 -18.30 7.02 10.21
C ALA A 47 -19.33 6.71 9.13
N TYR A 48 -20.61 6.56 9.50
CA TYR A 48 -21.68 6.18 8.57
C TYR A 48 -21.85 7.15 7.39
N PRO A 49 -21.88 8.49 7.58
CA PRO A 49 -21.86 9.46 6.47
C PRO A 49 -20.63 9.31 5.58
N LEU A 50 -19.45 9.09 6.16
CA LEU A 50 -18.19 8.95 5.40
C LEU A 50 -18.15 7.64 4.59
N LYS A 51 -18.73 6.57 5.13
CA LYS A 51 -18.92 5.29 4.44
C LYS A 51 -19.92 5.47 3.29
N LEU A 52 -21.04 6.15 3.51
CA LEU A 52 -22.04 6.42 2.48
C LEU A 52 -21.47 7.24 1.33
N MET A 53 -20.64 8.26 1.62
CA MET A 53 -20.00 9.07 0.58
C MET A 53 -19.03 8.29 -0.32
N ARG A 54 -18.41 7.21 0.18
CA ARG A 54 -17.50 6.37 -0.61
C ARG A 54 -18.20 5.39 -1.55
N HIS A 55 -19.42 4.97 -1.21
CA HIS A 55 -20.11 3.89 -1.92
C HIS A 55 -21.37 4.34 -2.66
N TYR A 56 -21.94 5.49 -2.28
CA TYR A 56 -23.09 6.09 -2.94
C TYR A 56 -22.70 7.46 -3.50
N SER A 57 -21.81 7.45 -4.49
CA SER A 57 -21.85 8.54 -5.47
C SER A 57 -23.23 8.46 -6.12
N LYS A 58 -24.01 9.55 -6.07
CA LYS A 58 -25.38 9.59 -6.60
C LYS A 58 -25.40 8.97 -8.01
N PRO A 59 -26.41 8.16 -8.38
CA PRO A 59 -26.50 7.57 -9.72
C PRO A 59 -26.54 8.61 -10.86
N ASN A 60 -26.79 9.89 -10.53
CA ASN A 60 -26.77 11.03 -11.44
C ASN A 60 -25.44 11.81 -11.48
N THR A 61 -24.35 11.33 -10.90
CA THR A 61 -23.04 11.87 -11.31
C THR A 61 -22.75 11.35 -12.70
N PHE A 62 -23.21 12.09 -13.70
CA PHE A 62 -22.79 11.92 -15.09
C PHE A 62 -21.27 11.81 -15.09
N SER A 63 -20.76 10.65 -15.53
CA SER A 63 -19.35 10.55 -15.87
C SER A 63 -19.06 11.68 -16.85
N GLN A 64 -17.96 12.41 -16.65
CA GLN A 64 -17.58 13.46 -17.59
C GLN A 64 -17.65 12.88 -19.02
N PRO A 65 -18.17 13.62 -20.01
CA PRO A 65 -18.34 13.10 -21.37
C PRO A 65 -17.03 12.59 -22.00
N ASN A 66 -15.88 13.06 -21.50
CA ASN A 66 -14.54 12.64 -21.91
C ASN A 66 -13.90 11.59 -21.00
N PHE A 67 -14.63 11.04 -20.03
CA PHE A 67 -14.12 9.99 -19.16
C PHE A 67 -14.14 8.64 -19.89
N ALA A 68 -13.10 8.38 -20.68
CA ALA A 68 -12.84 7.05 -21.22
C ALA A 68 -12.49 6.13 -20.04
N LYS A 69 -13.42 5.25 -19.65
CA LYS A 69 -13.12 4.22 -18.67
C LYS A 69 -12.00 3.35 -19.24
N PRO A 70 -10.83 3.27 -18.59
CA PRO A 70 -9.73 2.47 -19.11
C PRO A 70 -10.21 1.03 -19.25
N ARG A 71 -9.96 0.43 -20.42
CA ARG A 71 -10.26 -0.98 -20.68
C ARG A 71 -9.34 -1.79 -19.77
N ILE A 72 -9.92 -2.37 -18.72
CA ILE A 72 -9.19 -3.26 -17.83
C ILE A 72 -9.19 -4.62 -18.52
N ASP A 73 -8.07 -4.95 -19.16
CA ASP A 73 -7.86 -6.29 -19.68
C ASP A 73 -7.81 -7.25 -18.48
N THR A 74 -8.89 -8.00 -18.32
CA THR A 74 -9.03 -8.96 -17.24
C THR A 74 -8.34 -10.24 -17.68
N SER A 75 -7.33 -10.66 -16.91
CA SER A 75 -6.63 -11.92 -17.18
C SER A 75 -7.61 -13.11 -17.14
N ALA A 76 -7.31 -14.18 -17.88
CA ALA A 76 -8.09 -15.41 -17.86
C ALA A 76 -8.25 -16.02 -16.45
N ARG A 77 -7.37 -15.66 -15.51
CA ARG A 77 -7.48 -16.01 -14.09
C ARG A 77 -8.60 -15.25 -13.40
N VAL A 78 -8.73 -13.95 -13.65
CA VAL A 78 -9.77 -13.10 -13.05
C VAL A 78 -11.14 -13.50 -13.58
N PHE A 79 -11.27 -13.81 -14.87
CA PHE A 79 -12.52 -14.33 -15.44
C PHE A 79 -12.94 -15.66 -14.80
N ARG A 80 -12.01 -16.61 -14.64
CA ARG A 80 -12.30 -17.89 -13.97
C ARG A 80 -12.70 -17.69 -12.51
N LEU A 81 -12.04 -16.78 -11.80
CA LEU A 81 -12.35 -16.48 -10.41
C LEU A 81 -13.72 -15.80 -10.27
N LEU A 82 -14.07 -14.87 -11.17
CA LEU A 82 -15.38 -14.24 -11.19
C LEU A 82 -16.50 -15.22 -11.54
N GLY A 83 -16.24 -16.18 -12.42
CA GLY A 83 -17.20 -17.25 -12.76
C GLY A 83 -17.44 -18.25 -11.62
N GLN A 84 -16.53 -18.34 -10.64
CA GLN A 84 -16.71 -19.21 -9.46
C GLN A 84 -17.64 -18.62 -8.40
N PHE A 85 -17.93 -17.32 -8.45
CA PHE A 85 -18.87 -16.70 -7.52
C PHE A 85 -20.29 -16.73 -8.11
N PRO A 86 -21.30 -17.15 -7.33
CA PRO A 86 -22.69 -17.07 -7.77
C PRO A 86 -23.03 -15.60 -8.03
N LEU A 87 -23.45 -15.31 -9.26
CA LEU A 87 -24.03 -14.02 -9.61
C LEU A 87 -25.33 -13.89 -8.81
N ILE A 88 -25.29 -13.08 -7.75
CA ILE A 88 -26.49 -12.72 -7.01
C ILE A 88 -27.32 -11.84 -7.95
N ASP A 89 -28.35 -12.42 -8.56
CA ASP A 89 -29.33 -11.69 -9.36
C ASP A 89 -30.11 -10.72 -8.47
N THR A 90 -29.60 -9.50 -8.38
CA THR A 90 -30.21 -8.42 -7.60
C THR A 90 -31.53 -7.92 -8.18
N SER A 91 -31.87 -8.33 -9.41
CA SER A 91 -33.15 -8.01 -10.06
C SER A 91 -34.35 -8.77 -9.47
N ARG A 92 -34.13 -9.86 -8.73
CA ARG A 92 -35.21 -10.72 -8.20
C ARG A 92 -35.57 -10.44 -6.73
N ALA A 93 -34.97 -9.43 -6.10
CA ALA A 93 -35.17 -9.09 -4.69
C ALA A 93 -36.55 -8.47 -4.34
N GLY A 94 -37.55 -8.58 -5.22
CA GLY A 94 -38.90 -8.05 -4.99
C GLY A 94 -39.96 -9.08 -4.57
N ALA A 95 -39.73 -10.38 -4.74
CA ALA A 95 -40.75 -11.39 -4.46
C ALA A 95 -40.14 -12.77 -4.21
N ALA A 96 -39.70 -13.04 -3.00
CA ALA A 96 -39.53 -14.41 -2.52
C ALA A 96 -39.65 -14.43 -1.00
N ALA A 97 -40.68 -15.14 -0.53
CA ALA A 97 -40.86 -15.52 0.86
C ALA A 97 -39.62 -16.26 1.38
N TYR A 98 -39.32 -16.07 2.65
CA TYR A 98 -38.27 -16.79 3.37
C TYR A 98 -38.59 -18.29 3.36
N GLU A 99 -37.93 -19.06 2.51
CA GLU A 99 -37.63 -20.46 2.82
C GLU A 99 -36.18 -20.54 3.26
N GLU A 100 -35.96 -20.98 4.50
CA GLU A 100 -34.65 -21.33 5.03
C GLU A 100 -34.05 -22.49 4.20
N PRO A 101 -32.86 -22.33 3.59
CA PRO A 101 -32.16 -23.46 3.04
C PRO A 101 -31.50 -24.25 4.18
N SER A 102 -31.96 -25.48 4.37
CA SER A 102 -31.31 -26.51 5.18
C SER A 102 -29.82 -26.65 4.83
N PRO A 103 -28.91 -26.78 5.82
CA PRO A 103 -27.48 -26.88 5.56
C PRO A 103 -27.10 -28.24 4.98
N SER A 104 -26.78 -28.29 3.69
CA SER A 104 -26.15 -29.45 3.04
C SER A 104 -24.64 -29.49 3.36
N PRO A 105 -24.08 -30.59 3.87
CA PRO A 105 -22.67 -30.66 4.28
C PRO A 105 -21.82 -31.29 3.17
N VAL A 106 -21.57 -30.59 2.06
CA VAL A 106 -20.53 -31.03 1.10
C VAL A 106 -19.87 -29.83 0.42
N SER A 107 -18.89 -29.22 1.08
CA SER A 107 -17.82 -28.51 0.36
C SER A 107 -16.60 -29.42 0.35
N PRO A 108 -16.12 -29.89 -0.81
CA PRO A 108 -14.95 -30.75 -0.88
C PRO A 108 -13.70 -29.91 -0.57
N VAL A 109 -13.22 -30.02 0.67
CA VAL A 109 -11.98 -29.42 1.16
C VAL A 109 -10.74 -30.02 0.46
N ASP A 110 -10.90 -31.18 -0.19
CA ASP A 110 -9.81 -31.99 -0.76
C ASP A 110 -9.33 -31.56 -2.15
N GLN A 111 -9.86 -30.49 -2.75
CA GLN A 111 -9.41 -29.97 -4.05
C GLN A 111 -8.55 -28.69 -3.95
N ALA A 112 -8.10 -28.32 -2.75
CA ALA A 112 -7.21 -27.18 -2.59
C ALA A 112 -5.81 -27.53 -3.15
N ILE A 113 -5.57 -27.15 -4.41
CA ILE A 113 -4.25 -27.21 -5.05
C ILE A 113 -3.25 -26.46 -4.14
N PRO A 114 -2.15 -27.11 -3.68
CA PRO A 114 -1.20 -26.49 -2.77
C PRO A 114 -0.61 -25.22 -3.39
N LEU A 115 -0.63 -24.09 -2.68
CA LEU A 115 -0.06 -22.80 -3.11
C LEU A 115 1.41 -22.90 -3.57
N SER A 116 2.14 -23.92 -3.11
CA SER A 116 3.52 -24.23 -3.54
C SER A 116 3.62 -24.65 -5.00
N THR A 117 2.69 -25.48 -5.49
CA THR A 117 2.63 -25.91 -6.91
C THR A 117 2.22 -24.78 -7.87
N LEU A 118 1.56 -23.75 -7.36
CA LEU A 118 1.18 -22.55 -8.12
C LEU A 118 2.34 -21.56 -8.33
N ARG A 119 3.44 -21.67 -7.56
CA ARG A 119 4.52 -20.68 -7.54
C ARG A 119 5.42 -20.75 -8.76
N GLU A 120 5.66 -21.95 -9.29
CA GLU A 120 6.53 -22.20 -10.45
C GLU A 120 5.90 -21.67 -11.75
N ASN A 121 4.57 -21.73 -11.87
CA ASN A 121 3.83 -21.20 -13.03
C ASN A 121 3.81 -19.65 -13.12
N PHE A 122 4.23 -18.91 -12.10
CA PHE A 122 4.26 -17.44 -12.14
C PHE A 122 5.51 -16.86 -12.81
N GLU A 123 6.65 -17.53 -12.73
CA GLU A 123 7.88 -17.08 -13.42
C GLU A 123 7.69 -17.17 -14.94
N GLU A 124 7.12 -18.28 -15.41
CA GLU A 124 6.77 -18.48 -16.82
C GLU A 124 5.63 -17.54 -17.28
N ALA A 125 4.60 -17.32 -16.45
CA ALA A 125 3.56 -16.33 -16.78
C ALA A 125 4.10 -14.89 -16.81
N ARG A 126 5.11 -14.56 -15.99
CA ARG A 126 5.79 -13.26 -16.01
C ARG A 126 6.69 -13.10 -17.23
N SER A 127 7.35 -14.17 -17.70
CA SER A 127 8.17 -14.13 -18.91
C SER A 127 7.30 -14.09 -20.17
N ALA A 128 6.15 -14.78 -20.18
CA ALA A 128 5.23 -14.83 -21.33
C ALA A 128 4.42 -13.53 -21.55
N HIS A 129 4.30 -12.66 -20.54
CA HIS A 129 3.49 -11.45 -20.67
C HIS A 129 4.26 -10.34 -21.40
N VAL A 130 4.07 -10.23 -22.72
CA VAL A 130 4.69 -9.22 -23.59
C VAL A 130 4.53 -7.79 -23.03
N GLY A 131 3.34 -7.47 -22.50
CA GLY A 131 3.10 -6.16 -21.87
C GLY A 131 3.94 -5.90 -20.62
N LEU A 132 4.28 -6.93 -19.83
CA LEU A 132 5.14 -6.78 -18.66
C LEU A 132 6.60 -6.53 -19.09
N GLN A 133 7.07 -7.21 -20.13
CA GLN A 133 8.40 -6.97 -20.69
C GLN A 133 8.53 -5.57 -21.27
N ALA A 134 7.52 -5.11 -22.03
CA ALA A 134 7.46 -3.74 -22.54
C ALA A 134 7.47 -2.71 -21.41
N ASN A 135 6.66 -2.91 -20.35
CA ASN A 135 6.66 -2.03 -19.19
C ASN A 135 8.00 -2.02 -18.44
N LYS A 136 8.66 -3.18 -18.30
CA LYS A 136 10.02 -3.25 -17.74
C LYS A 136 11.03 -2.48 -18.58
N HIS A 137 10.94 -2.59 -19.90
CA HIS A 137 11.83 -1.87 -20.82
C HIS A 137 11.59 -0.35 -20.72
N ILE A 138 10.34 0.09 -20.74
CA ILE A 138 9.97 1.52 -20.62
C ILE A 138 10.43 2.07 -19.26
N THR A 139 10.14 1.37 -18.16
CA THR A 139 10.55 1.81 -16.81
C THR A 139 12.05 1.71 -16.57
N GLY A 140 12.73 0.84 -17.32
CA GLY A 140 14.18 0.74 -17.35
C GLY A 140 14.87 1.84 -18.15
N SER A 141 14.16 2.54 -19.05
CA SER A 141 14.72 3.62 -19.85
C SER A 141 15.24 4.78 -18.98
N GLU A 142 16.28 5.46 -19.46
CA GLU A 142 16.91 6.54 -18.71
C GLU A 142 15.95 7.71 -18.46
N GLU A 143 15.12 8.05 -19.45
CA GLU A 143 14.11 9.11 -19.35
C GLU A 143 13.06 8.79 -18.29
N ALA A 144 12.51 7.57 -18.29
CA ALA A 144 11.54 7.16 -17.28
C ALA A 144 12.16 7.15 -15.87
N GLN A 145 13.41 6.69 -15.75
CA GLN A 145 14.12 6.74 -14.46
C GLN A 145 14.40 8.17 -14.00
N ARG A 146 14.71 9.09 -14.92
CA ARG A 146 14.91 10.52 -14.61
C ARG A 146 13.62 11.21 -14.22
N LEU A 147 12.51 10.92 -14.91
CA LEU A 147 11.17 11.41 -14.55
C LEU A 147 10.75 10.91 -13.17
N ALA A 148 10.94 9.61 -12.90
CA ALA A 148 10.70 9.05 -11.58
C ALA A 148 11.60 9.71 -10.52
N TRP A 149 12.88 9.95 -10.83
CA TRP A 149 13.76 10.67 -9.93
C TRP A 149 13.25 12.08 -9.63
N LEU A 150 12.84 12.87 -10.64
CA LEU A 150 12.28 14.22 -10.42
C LEU A 150 11.02 14.19 -9.54
N ALA A 151 10.13 13.21 -9.77
CA ALA A 151 8.88 13.08 -9.02
C ALA A 151 9.08 12.64 -7.56
N PHE A 152 10.15 11.87 -7.26
CA PHE A 152 10.32 11.20 -5.96
C PHE A 152 11.57 11.62 -5.16
N SER A 153 12.52 12.31 -5.76
CA SER A 153 13.78 12.72 -5.10
C SER A 153 13.61 13.93 -4.19
N LEU A 154 12.67 14.85 -4.51
CA LEU A 154 12.46 16.08 -3.76
C LEU A 154 11.46 15.88 -2.60
N PRO A 155 11.73 16.47 -1.42
CA PRO A 155 10.74 16.54 -0.35
C PRO A 155 9.67 17.61 -0.68
N GLU A 156 8.49 17.18 -1.13
CA GLU A 156 7.35 18.08 -1.33
C GLU A 156 6.85 18.63 0.02
N LYS A 157 6.89 19.96 0.17
CA LYS A 157 6.61 20.67 1.43
C LYS A 157 5.12 20.63 1.85
N ASP A 158 4.20 20.35 0.90
CA ASP A 158 2.75 20.55 1.10
C ASP A 158 1.87 19.31 0.86
N ARG A 159 2.44 18.10 0.66
CA ARG A 159 1.64 16.87 0.57
C ARG A 159 1.30 16.33 1.96
N ILE A 160 -0.01 16.21 2.24
CA ILE A 160 -0.61 15.76 3.50
C ILE A 160 -0.06 14.41 3.99
N ASP A 161 0.42 13.56 3.09
CA ASP A 161 0.89 12.20 3.40
C ASP A 161 2.41 12.02 3.42
N ARG A 162 3.22 13.09 3.33
CA ARG A 162 4.69 12.95 3.32
C ARG A 162 5.15 11.86 2.35
N GLY A 163 4.68 11.89 1.10
CA GLY A 163 4.68 10.73 0.17
C GLY A 163 6.01 9.96 0.09
N ARG A 164 7.15 10.65 0.19
CA ARG A 164 8.48 10.05 0.32
C ARG A 164 8.69 9.30 1.65
N GLU A 165 8.39 9.92 2.79
CA GLU A 165 8.55 9.28 4.10
C GLU A 165 7.62 8.07 4.29
N ALA A 166 6.36 8.16 3.81
CA ALA A 166 5.40 7.07 3.89
C ALA A 166 5.86 5.85 3.06
N MET A 167 6.37 6.09 1.85
CA MET A 167 6.87 5.04 0.95
C MET A 167 8.25 4.51 1.40
N MET A 168 9.07 5.32 2.08
CA MET A 168 10.33 4.88 2.70
C MET A 168 10.08 3.97 3.92
N GLN A 169 9.01 4.21 4.67
CA GLN A 169 8.67 3.41 5.86
C GLN A 169 8.01 2.07 5.49
N SER A 170 7.45 1.92 4.29
CA SER A 170 6.59 0.78 3.93
C SER A 170 7.30 -0.45 3.36
N GLY A 171 8.61 -0.62 3.54
CA GLY A 171 9.28 -1.91 3.19
C GLY A 171 10.68 -1.83 2.59
N LEU A 172 11.42 -0.74 2.80
CA LEU A 172 12.80 -0.62 2.35
C LEU A 172 13.76 -0.75 3.54
N MET A 173 14.90 -1.40 3.33
CA MET A 173 15.90 -1.59 4.38
C MET A 173 16.35 -0.22 4.91
N THR A 174 16.17 -0.02 6.21
CA THR A 174 16.46 1.24 6.90
C THR A 174 17.93 1.65 6.76
N ASP A 175 18.83 0.69 6.57
CA ASP A 175 20.27 0.92 6.52
C ASP A 175 20.70 1.62 5.23
N ASP A 176 20.20 1.17 4.08
CA ASP A 176 20.47 1.82 2.78
C ASP A 176 19.92 3.25 2.72
N LEU A 177 18.80 3.51 3.38
CA LEU A 177 18.23 4.85 3.53
C LEU A 177 19.12 5.77 4.37
N ASN A 178 19.69 5.25 5.46
CA ASN A 178 20.63 5.99 6.31
C ASN A 178 21.94 6.27 5.57
N LEU A 179 22.44 5.31 4.78
CA LEU A 179 23.62 5.50 3.92
C LEU A 179 23.39 6.59 2.88
N GLU A 180 22.22 6.61 2.22
CA GLU A 180 21.87 7.66 1.27
C GLU A 180 21.79 9.05 1.92
N ALA A 181 21.20 9.13 3.12
CA ALA A 181 21.14 10.37 3.88
C ALA A 181 22.54 10.90 4.26
N ALA A 182 23.49 9.99 4.50
CA ALA A 182 24.89 10.30 4.75
C ALA A 182 25.71 10.52 3.47
N GLY A 183 25.11 10.42 2.27
CA GLY A 183 25.82 10.54 1.00
C GLY A 183 26.77 9.39 0.68
N LYS A 184 26.58 8.23 1.31
CA LYS A 184 27.42 7.03 1.13
C LYS A 184 26.79 6.07 0.12
N ARG A 185 27.64 5.29 -0.55
CA ARG A 185 27.21 4.28 -1.53
C ARG A 185 26.22 3.30 -0.89
N ASN A 186 25.10 3.05 -1.57
CA ASN A 186 24.01 2.18 -1.14
C ASN A 186 23.44 1.40 -2.33
N GLN A 187 22.56 0.43 -2.03
CA GLN A 187 21.93 -0.44 -3.02
C GLN A 187 20.53 0.04 -3.43
N LEU A 188 20.17 1.30 -3.18
CA LEU A 188 18.86 1.81 -3.57
C LEU A 188 18.72 1.91 -5.10
N PRO A 189 17.49 1.87 -5.64
CA PRO A 189 17.25 2.23 -7.03
C PRO A 189 17.65 3.68 -7.34
N GLU A 190 18.13 3.96 -8.56
CA GLU A 190 18.64 5.28 -8.95
C GLU A 190 17.61 6.42 -8.79
N TRP A 191 16.34 6.16 -9.11
CA TRP A 191 15.26 7.14 -8.93
C TRP A 191 15.04 7.55 -7.46
N LYS A 192 15.58 6.79 -6.51
CA LYS A 192 15.46 7.02 -5.07
C LYS A 192 16.72 7.65 -4.46
N LYS A 193 17.86 7.62 -5.18
CA LYS A 193 19.12 8.22 -4.73
C LYS A 193 19.14 9.72 -5.03
N TYR A 194 18.73 10.53 -4.06
CA TYR A 194 18.69 11.99 -4.20
C TYR A 194 20.06 12.67 -3.99
N CYS A 195 20.98 12.01 -3.28
CA CYS A 195 22.33 12.47 -2.98
C CYS A 195 23.37 11.74 -3.82
N THR A 196 23.32 10.41 -3.84
CA THR A 196 24.37 9.59 -4.47
C THR A 196 24.03 9.12 -5.89
N GLY A 197 22.81 9.42 -6.35
CA GLY A 197 22.29 8.96 -7.63
C GLY A 197 22.96 9.65 -8.80
N ARG A 198 22.97 8.97 -9.94
CA ARG A 198 23.52 9.51 -11.20
C ARG A 198 22.86 10.83 -11.61
N PHE A 199 21.55 10.94 -11.38
CA PHE A 199 20.77 12.14 -11.72
C PHE A 199 20.96 13.30 -10.74
N ALA A 200 21.38 13.01 -9.50
CA ALA A 200 21.61 14.03 -8.47
C ALA A 200 22.82 14.93 -8.75
N LYS A 201 23.81 14.43 -9.52
CA LYS A 201 24.99 15.22 -9.90
C LYS A 201 24.66 16.25 -10.99
N GLY A 202 23.70 15.97 -11.88
CA GLY A 202 23.30 16.87 -12.97
C GLY A 202 22.53 18.11 -12.50
N SER A 203 21.78 18.03 -11.40
CA SER A 203 21.05 19.18 -10.85
C SER A 203 21.93 20.16 -10.05
N LYS A 204 23.14 19.75 -9.63
CA LYS A 204 24.08 20.59 -8.89
C LYS A 204 24.94 21.51 -9.77
N ALA A 205 24.94 21.31 -11.09
CA ALA A 205 25.72 22.12 -12.04
C ALA A 205 24.90 23.26 -12.70
N ALA A 206 23.61 23.37 -12.39
CA ALA A 206 22.69 24.34 -12.98
C ALA A 206 22.15 25.36 -11.96
N GLY A 207 22.83 25.51 -10.81
CA GLY A 207 22.48 26.47 -9.75
C GLY A 207 23.71 27.22 -9.28
#